data_AF-A0A535U8X5-F1
#
_entry.id   AF-A0A535U8X5-F1
#
_cell.length_a   1.000
_cell.length_b   1.000
_cell.length_c   1.000
_cell.angle_alpha   90.00
_cell.angle_beta   90.00
_cell.angle_gamma   90.00
#
_symmetry.space_group_name_H-M   'P 1'
#
loop_
_entity.id
_entity.type
_entity.pdbx_description
1 polymer ?
#
loop_
_entity_poly.entity_id
_entity_poly.type
_entity_poly.pdbx_seq_one_letter_code
_entity_poly.pdbx_strand_id
1 'polypeptide(L)'
;MGCLGCIGMFVVVLLLLVGGGWYFFVVQAQAGVAAPAALVVFSAPVDVGKNDSGYRTAVPGEALSAGSSVRTGHAGRAAIQFPDGSFIRMSSDTTLTVTSAQLNKDGTLQSAGLAQKVGRTLSNVQHLISGSSFHVGGHSVSAEVRGTQFEVLVRANGTNLIKVFDGSVKVAGTTTITLVAGQEVDADANGRLSAPRSIQADAQDPYPLAAQCARTVSSGTTAGTTQTSMGDTISTGQSSEVDYDSPGGLLSVALCYPGSFMTLTIVDPNGSAHTSRQSSRPVQGTINGPPGRYRAIVKAEDVAGGEPFAVSFATNTPCVEGNVDSGGVVRQTVSNKQIADALSQSGATGISLEVLGTSPSSARIYYSSDLGGTAISWTIDFYAATPNLGVILTQLTVRGVNVTTQIVSRLPQATGQPGVSIDFVVDRVYSCSGPGGIIMVIEGHR
;
A
#
# COMPACT_ATOMS: atom_id res chain seq x y z
N MET A 1 33.38 -2.36 -0.85
CA MET A 1 33.17 -3.18 -2.06
C MET A 1 33.02 -4.64 -1.63
N GLY A 2 31.88 -5.00 -1.05
CA GLY A 2 31.66 -6.33 -0.46
C GLY A 2 30.60 -7.11 -1.24
N CYS A 3 30.93 -8.34 -1.64
CA CYS A 3 30.12 -9.34 -2.36
C CYS A 3 28.86 -9.84 -1.61
N LEU A 4 28.19 -9.02 -0.81
CA LEU A 4 26.96 -9.41 -0.09
C LEU A 4 25.71 -9.35 -0.97
N GLY A 5 25.71 -8.52 -2.02
CA GLY A 5 24.57 -8.41 -2.95
C GLY A 5 24.33 -9.65 -3.82
N CYS A 6 25.36 -10.42 -4.13
CA CYS A 6 25.21 -11.66 -4.92
C CYS A 6 24.54 -12.77 -4.10
N ILE A 7 24.80 -12.85 -2.79
CA ILE A 7 24.31 -13.93 -1.93
C ILE A 7 22.78 -13.84 -1.76
N GLY A 8 22.24 -12.63 -1.58
CA GLY A 8 20.78 -12.42 -1.50
C GLY A 8 20.05 -12.84 -2.79
N MET A 9 20.61 -12.52 -3.96
CA MET A 9 20.06 -12.91 -5.27
C MET A 9 20.07 -14.44 -5.46
N PHE A 10 21.17 -15.11 -5.09
CA PHE A 10 21.26 -16.57 -5.18
C PHE A 10 20.27 -17.27 -4.25
N VAL A 11 20.03 -16.75 -3.04
CA VAL A 11 19.04 -17.32 -2.11
C VAL A 11 17.63 -17.19 -2.65
N VAL A 12 17.27 -16.03 -3.24
CA VAL A 12 15.96 -15.82 -3.87
C VAL A 12 15.77 -16.75 -5.08
N VAL A 13 16.77 -16.83 -5.97
CA VAL A 13 16.72 -17.71 -7.15
C VAL A 13 16.66 -19.19 -6.76
N LEU A 14 17.38 -19.59 -5.72
CA LEU A 14 17.42 -20.99 -5.26
C LEU A 14 16.13 -21.40 -4.53
N LEU A 15 15.50 -20.49 -3.77
CA LEU A 15 14.15 -20.68 -3.22
C LEU A 15 13.09 -20.84 -4.33
N LEU A 16 13.20 -20.06 -5.41
CA LEU A 16 12.29 -20.14 -6.56
C LEU A 16 12.46 -21.44 -7.36
N LEU A 17 13.68 -21.99 -7.44
CA LEU A 17 13.98 -23.23 -8.17
C LEU A 17 13.66 -24.51 -7.36
N VAL A 18 13.97 -24.54 -6.06
CA VAL A 18 13.82 -25.74 -5.22
C VAL A 18 12.37 -25.93 -4.73
N GLY A 19 11.63 -24.84 -4.49
CA GLY A 19 10.23 -24.91 -4.05
C GLY A 19 9.27 -25.51 -5.09
N GLY A 20 9.61 -25.44 -6.38
CA GLY A 20 8.74 -25.89 -7.47
C GLY A 20 8.75 -27.39 -7.75
N GLY A 21 9.87 -28.08 -7.51
CA GLY A 21 10.07 -29.45 -8.02
C GLY A 21 9.58 -30.58 -7.11
N TRP A 22 9.80 -30.49 -5.79
CA TRP A 22 9.54 -31.62 -4.89
C TRP A 22 8.14 -31.61 -4.26
N TYR A 23 7.51 -30.44 -4.16
CA TYR A 23 6.26 -30.26 -3.41
C TYR A 23 4.99 -30.62 -4.20
N PHE A 24 5.10 -30.88 -5.51
CA PHE A 24 3.97 -31.02 -6.43
C PHE A 24 3.24 -32.38 -6.38
N PHE A 25 3.81 -33.40 -5.71
CA PHE A 25 3.24 -34.75 -5.70
C PHE A 25 2.20 -35.04 -4.60
N VAL A 26 1.91 -34.09 -3.70
CA VAL A 26 0.96 -34.31 -2.59
C VAL A 26 0.02 -33.12 -2.39
N VAL A 27 -0.97 -32.93 -3.26
CA VAL A 27 -2.14 -32.11 -2.91
C VAL A 27 -3.43 -32.67 -3.53
N GLN A 28 -4.30 -33.23 -2.67
CA GLN A 28 -5.70 -33.48 -3.01
C GLN A 28 -6.52 -32.19 -2.90
N ALA A 29 -7.47 -32.04 -3.84
CA ALA A 29 -8.33 -30.88 -3.98
C ALA A 29 -9.24 -30.65 -2.76
N GLN A 30 -9.14 -29.47 -2.16
CA GLN A 30 -10.20 -28.86 -1.33
C GLN A 30 -10.55 -27.46 -1.84
N ALA A 31 -11.80 -27.06 -1.61
CA ALA A 31 -12.44 -25.86 -2.15
C ALA A 31 -11.97 -24.55 -1.51
N GLY A 32 -11.83 -23.51 -2.33
CA GLY A 32 -11.69 -22.09 -1.95
C GLY A 32 -10.35 -21.72 -1.29
N VAL A 33 -9.47 -21.03 -2.01
CA VAL A 33 -8.26 -20.44 -1.40
C VAL A 33 -8.63 -19.13 -0.76
N ALA A 34 -8.57 -19.11 0.58
CA ALA A 34 -8.45 -17.86 1.30
C ALA A 34 -7.14 -17.19 0.85
N ALA A 35 -7.24 -16.04 0.19
CA ALA A 35 -6.07 -15.20 -0.03
C ALA A 35 -6.04 -14.15 1.06
N PRO A 36 -5.05 -14.21 1.97
CA PRO A 36 -4.97 -13.22 3.02
C PRO A 36 -4.68 -11.85 2.41
N ALA A 37 -5.45 -10.85 2.80
CA ALA A 37 -5.04 -9.46 2.66
C ALA A 37 -3.88 -9.19 3.62
N ALA A 38 -3.08 -8.16 3.37
CA ALA A 38 -1.97 -7.79 4.25
C ALA A 38 -2.28 -6.49 5.01
N LEU A 39 -1.94 -6.46 6.29
CA LEU A 39 -2.02 -5.25 7.08
C LEU A 39 -0.78 -4.38 6.87
N VAL A 40 -0.99 -3.11 6.51
CA VAL A 40 0.04 -2.07 6.51
C VAL A 40 -0.22 -1.14 7.68
N VAL A 41 0.78 -0.89 8.53
CA VAL A 41 0.68 0.03 9.68
C VAL A 41 1.49 1.27 9.36
N PHE A 42 0.83 2.42 9.24
CA PHE A 42 1.48 3.72 9.02
C PHE A 42 1.85 4.40 10.34
N SER A 43 0.96 4.32 11.33
CA SER A 43 1.20 4.82 12.68
C SER A 43 0.44 4.00 13.70
N ALA A 44 1.07 3.74 14.85
CA ALA A 44 0.47 3.06 15.98
C ALA A 44 -0.38 4.03 16.84
N PRO A 45 -1.33 3.53 17.65
CA PRO A 45 -1.66 2.12 17.85
C PRO A 45 -2.61 1.57 16.78
N VAL A 46 -2.33 0.33 16.37
CA VAL A 46 -3.21 -0.49 15.52
C VAL A 46 -3.32 -1.86 16.19
N ASP A 47 -4.53 -2.38 16.28
CA ASP A 47 -4.78 -3.71 16.85
C ASP A 47 -5.53 -4.60 15.86
N VAL A 48 -5.25 -5.90 15.94
CA VAL A 48 -5.93 -6.95 15.18
C VAL A 48 -6.63 -7.89 16.14
N GLY A 49 -7.87 -8.23 15.81
CA GLY A 49 -8.71 -9.20 16.50
C GLY A 49 -9.41 -10.13 15.52
N LYS A 50 -10.36 -10.91 16.02
CA LYS A 50 -11.21 -11.78 15.20
C LYS A 50 -12.68 -11.54 15.53
N ASN A 51 -13.47 -11.27 14.50
CA ASN A 51 -14.89 -10.95 14.60
C ASN A 51 -15.16 -9.87 15.66
N ASP A 52 -14.39 -8.79 15.61
CA ASP A 52 -14.44 -7.63 16.51
C ASP A 52 -14.22 -7.97 17.99
N SER A 53 -13.42 -9.01 18.25
CA SER A 53 -13.11 -9.48 19.60
C SER A 53 -11.64 -9.91 19.73
N GLY A 54 -11.13 -10.01 20.97
CA GLY A 54 -9.80 -10.55 21.25
C GLY A 54 -8.66 -9.74 20.63
N TYR A 55 -8.79 -8.41 20.61
CA TYR A 55 -7.80 -7.52 20.03
C TYR A 55 -6.44 -7.63 20.73
N ARG A 56 -5.40 -7.70 19.91
CA ARG A 56 -4.00 -7.57 20.30
C ARG A 56 -3.32 -6.54 19.42
N THR A 57 -2.19 -6.03 19.86
CA THR A 57 -1.35 -5.18 19.02
C THR A 57 -1.10 -5.86 17.67
N ALA A 58 -1.31 -5.09 16.61
CA ALA A 58 -1.08 -5.52 15.26
C ALA A 58 0.41 -5.80 15.05
N VAL A 59 0.70 -6.85 14.29
CA VAL A 59 2.03 -7.07 13.75
C VAL A 59 2.00 -6.52 12.31
N PRO A 60 2.77 -5.48 11.99
CA PRO A 60 2.82 -4.95 10.64
C PRO A 60 3.18 -6.06 9.61
N GLY A 61 2.50 -6.05 8.47
CA GLY A 61 2.61 -7.08 7.43
C GLY A 61 1.73 -8.32 7.67
N GLU A 62 1.09 -8.48 8.83
CA GLU A 62 0.34 -9.70 9.13
C GLU A 62 -0.81 -10.00 8.17
N ALA A 63 -1.01 -11.29 7.92
CA ALA A 63 -2.06 -11.81 7.05
C ALA A 63 -3.44 -11.66 7.71
N LEU A 64 -4.35 -10.99 7.00
CA LEU A 64 -5.75 -10.81 7.34
C LEU A 64 -6.61 -11.73 6.48
N SER A 65 -7.39 -12.58 7.14
CA SER A 65 -8.32 -13.52 6.47
C SER A 65 -9.76 -13.14 6.78
N ALA A 66 -10.72 -13.82 6.16
CA ALA A 66 -12.13 -13.62 6.51
C ALA A 66 -12.35 -13.83 8.03
N GLY A 67 -12.99 -12.85 8.66
CA GLY A 67 -13.18 -12.73 10.10
C GLY A 67 -12.09 -11.95 10.84
N SER A 68 -10.97 -11.57 10.21
CA SER A 68 -9.98 -10.69 10.83
C SER A 68 -10.55 -9.28 10.98
N SER A 69 -10.41 -8.69 12.17
CA SER A 69 -10.83 -7.32 12.46
C SER A 69 -9.62 -6.45 12.76
N VAL A 70 -9.58 -5.24 12.20
CA VAL A 70 -8.52 -4.25 12.40
C VAL A 70 -9.14 -3.02 13.02
N ARG A 71 -8.51 -2.47 14.07
CA ARG A 71 -8.87 -1.17 14.64
C ARG A 71 -7.65 -0.26 14.70
N THR A 72 -7.83 0.99 14.31
CA THR A 72 -6.86 2.08 14.53
C THR A 72 -7.28 2.86 15.76
N GLY A 73 -6.31 3.25 16.59
CA GLY A 73 -6.57 4.20 17.68
C GLY A 73 -6.54 5.66 17.20
N HIS A 74 -6.52 6.59 18.15
CA HIS A 74 -6.61 8.02 17.87
C HIS A 74 -5.45 8.55 17.00
N ALA A 75 -4.22 8.17 17.32
CA ALA A 75 -3.04 8.46 16.49
C ALA A 75 -2.78 7.37 15.42
N GLY A 76 -3.58 6.30 15.42
CA GLY A 76 -3.38 5.12 14.60
C GLY A 76 -3.80 5.35 13.15
N ARG A 77 -3.00 4.89 12.20
CA ARG A 77 -3.31 4.88 10.76
C ARG A 77 -2.82 3.58 10.16
N ALA A 78 -3.64 2.94 9.35
CA ALA A 78 -3.33 1.66 8.75
C ALA A 78 -3.89 1.57 7.33
N ALA A 79 -3.56 0.50 6.63
CA ALA A 79 -4.25 0.10 5.43
C ALA A 79 -4.36 -1.41 5.31
N ILE A 80 -5.35 -1.86 4.55
CA ILE A 80 -5.51 -3.25 4.14
C ILE A 80 -5.17 -3.32 2.65
N GLN A 81 -4.15 -4.09 2.31
CA GLN A 81 -3.75 -4.37 0.92
C GLN A 81 -4.31 -5.73 0.51
N PHE A 82 -5.13 -5.75 -0.54
CA PHE A 82 -5.63 -6.98 -1.15
C PHE A 82 -4.68 -7.45 -2.27
N PRO A 83 -4.67 -8.77 -2.58
CA PRO A 83 -3.82 -9.36 -3.62
C PRO A 83 -4.04 -8.83 -5.04
N ASP A 84 -5.21 -8.26 -5.33
CA ASP A 84 -5.53 -7.63 -6.63
C ASP A 84 -4.91 -6.23 -6.79
N GLY A 85 -4.22 -5.74 -5.75
CA GLY A 85 -3.69 -4.38 -5.69
C GLY A 85 -4.68 -3.38 -5.09
N SER A 86 -5.90 -3.79 -4.71
CA SER A 86 -6.85 -2.90 -4.03
C SER A 86 -6.34 -2.52 -2.65
N PHE A 87 -6.41 -1.23 -2.32
CA PHE A 87 -5.81 -0.67 -1.12
C PHE A 87 -6.80 0.19 -0.35
N ILE A 88 -7.04 -0.15 0.92
CA ILE A 88 -8.02 0.52 1.77
C ILE A 88 -7.29 1.18 2.92
N ARG A 89 -7.16 2.50 2.87
CA ARG A 89 -6.59 3.30 3.94
C ARG A 89 -7.63 3.49 5.05
N MET A 90 -7.18 3.41 6.29
CA MET A 90 -7.96 3.61 7.51
C MET A 90 -7.46 4.87 8.23
N SER A 91 -8.37 5.77 8.58
CA SER A 91 -8.04 6.94 9.40
C SER A 91 -7.91 6.57 10.88
N SER A 92 -7.76 7.56 11.75
CA SER A 92 -7.96 7.40 13.20
C SER A 92 -9.30 6.73 13.50
N ASP A 93 -9.36 6.08 14.66
CA ASP A 93 -10.61 5.64 15.30
C ASP A 93 -11.52 4.84 14.35
N THR A 94 -10.91 3.97 13.54
CA THR A 94 -11.58 3.21 12.50
C THR A 94 -11.51 1.72 12.79
N THR A 95 -12.66 1.04 12.73
CA THR A 95 -12.76 -0.42 12.91
C THR A 95 -13.38 -1.07 11.69
N LEU A 96 -12.66 -2.02 11.11
CA LEU A 96 -13.06 -2.80 9.94
C LEU A 96 -12.93 -4.30 10.22
N THR A 97 -13.74 -5.11 9.56
CA THR A 97 -13.61 -6.56 9.54
C THR A 97 -13.57 -7.05 8.10
N VAL A 98 -12.59 -7.88 7.76
CA VAL A 98 -12.53 -8.56 6.46
C VAL A 98 -13.62 -9.62 6.45
N THR A 99 -14.63 -9.49 5.59
CA THR A 99 -15.75 -10.45 5.50
C THR A 99 -15.50 -11.48 4.40
N SER A 100 -14.79 -11.12 3.34
CA SER A 100 -14.31 -12.05 2.32
C SER A 100 -13.00 -11.59 1.69
N ALA A 101 -12.17 -12.55 1.30
CA ALA A 101 -10.97 -12.36 0.49
C ALA A 101 -10.72 -13.66 -0.27
N GLN A 102 -11.51 -13.88 -1.34
CA GLN A 102 -11.51 -15.12 -2.13
C GLN A 102 -10.90 -14.85 -3.49
N LEU A 103 -10.01 -15.74 -3.95
CA LEU A 103 -9.54 -15.76 -5.33
C LEU A 103 -10.32 -16.81 -6.14
N ASN A 104 -10.54 -16.50 -7.42
CA ASN A 104 -10.95 -17.43 -8.44
C ASN A 104 -9.88 -18.49 -8.66
N LYS A 105 -10.24 -19.53 -9.42
CA LYS A 105 -9.29 -20.61 -9.70
C LYS A 105 -8.03 -20.15 -10.45
N ASP A 106 -8.18 -19.07 -11.22
CA ASP A 106 -7.13 -18.43 -11.99
C ASP A 106 -6.32 -17.37 -11.21
N GLY A 107 -6.49 -17.29 -9.87
CA GLY A 107 -5.71 -16.39 -9.02
C GLY A 107 -6.19 -14.94 -9.07
N THR A 108 -7.22 -14.66 -9.88
CA THR A 108 -7.88 -13.37 -9.91
C THR A 108 -8.75 -13.21 -8.66
N LEU A 109 -8.90 -12.00 -8.13
CA LEU A 109 -9.79 -11.80 -6.99
C LEU A 109 -11.22 -12.13 -7.42
N GLN A 110 -11.86 -13.07 -6.74
CA GLN A 110 -13.27 -13.42 -6.94
C GLN A 110 -14.16 -12.46 -6.16
N SER A 111 -13.86 -12.28 -4.89
CA SER A 111 -14.57 -11.33 -4.04
C SER A 111 -13.65 -10.82 -2.93
N ALA A 112 -13.77 -9.52 -2.64
CA ALA A 112 -13.27 -8.94 -1.42
C ALA A 112 -14.40 -8.20 -0.72
N GLY A 113 -14.47 -8.38 0.59
CA GLY A 113 -15.54 -7.87 1.42
C GLY A 113 -14.95 -7.27 2.67
N LEU A 114 -15.40 -6.06 2.99
CA LEU A 114 -15.12 -5.36 4.22
C LEU A 114 -16.43 -4.96 4.89
N ALA A 115 -16.48 -5.08 6.22
CA ALA A 115 -17.52 -4.50 7.06
C ALA A 115 -16.89 -3.44 7.96
N GLN A 116 -17.28 -2.18 7.77
CA GLN A 116 -16.84 -1.04 8.57
C GLN A 116 -17.83 -0.79 9.70
N LYS A 117 -17.36 -0.93 10.93
CA LYS A 117 -18.17 -0.67 12.12
C LYS A 117 -18.26 0.82 12.43
N VAL A 118 -17.13 1.53 12.31
CA VAL A 118 -16.99 2.96 12.61
C VAL A 118 -15.73 3.52 11.96
N GLY A 119 -15.67 4.83 11.79
CA GLY A 119 -14.49 5.56 11.33
C GLY A 119 -14.55 5.87 9.84
N ARG A 120 -13.39 6.16 9.23
CA ARG A 120 -13.31 6.64 7.84
C ARG A 120 -12.27 5.86 7.04
N THR A 121 -12.64 5.45 5.83
CA THR A 121 -11.75 4.74 4.92
C THR A 121 -11.69 5.38 3.56
N LEU A 122 -10.51 5.35 2.93
CA LEU A 122 -10.32 5.68 1.51
C LEU A 122 -9.91 4.41 0.77
N SER A 123 -10.80 3.94 -0.10
CA SER A 123 -10.60 2.75 -0.91
C SER A 123 -10.15 3.13 -2.31
N ASN A 124 -9.07 2.52 -2.77
CA ASN A 124 -8.67 2.50 -4.17
C ASN A 124 -8.75 1.05 -4.67
N VAL A 125 -9.78 0.75 -5.43
CA VAL A 125 -10.07 -0.61 -5.91
C VAL A 125 -9.56 -0.74 -7.34
N GLN A 126 -8.68 -1.70 -7.57
CA GLN A 126 -8.14 -1.96 -8.90
C GLN A 126 -9.23 -2.48 -9.85
N HIS A 127 -8.98 -2.38 -11.15
CA HIS A 127 -9.95 -2.85 -12.14
C HIS A 127 -10.11 -4.36 -12.02
N LEU A 128 -11.17 -4.76 -11.34
CA LEU A 128 -11.63 -6.12 -11.17
C LEU A 128 -11.90 -6.77 -12.54
N ILE A 129 -11.43 -8.01 -12.70
CA ILE A 129 -11.70 -8.85 -13.88
C ILE A 129 -13.21 -9.16 -13.87
N SER A 130 -13.83 -9.29 -15.05
CA SER A 130 -15.29 -9.39 -15.16
C SER A 130 -15.84 -10.51 -14.25
N GLY A 131 -16.77 -10.16 -13.35
CA GLY A 131 -17.41 -11.10 -12.43
C GLY A 131 -16.93 -11.04 -10.98
N SER A 132 -15.93 -10.20 -10.66
CA SER A 132 -15.50 -9.98 -9.29
C SER A 132 -16.13 -8.74 -8.67
N SER A 133 -16.44 -8.81 -7.38
CA SER A 133 -17.11 -7.75 -6.64
C SER A 133 -16.32 -7.35 -5.39
N PHE A 134 -16.19 -6.04 -5.18
CA PHE A 134 -15.68 -5.47 -3.94
C PHE A 134 -16.85 -4.86 -3.16
N HIS A 135 -17.04 -5.34 -1.93
CA HIS A 135 -18.14 -4.90 -1.07
C HIS A 135 -17.62 -4.19 0.16
N VAL A 136 -18.04 -2.95 0.37
CA VAL A 136 -17.87 -2.25 1.66
C VAL A 136 -19.23 -2.09 2.31
N GLY A 137 -19.47 -2.82 3.38
CA GLY A 137 -20.65 -2.69 4.22
C GLY A 137 -20.39 -1.69 5.35
N GLY A 138 -21.20 -0.65 5.45
CA GLY A 138 -21.37 0.13 6.67
C GLY A 138 -22.48 -0.49 7.54
N HIS A 139 -22.89 0.22 8.60
CA HIS A 139 -23.94 -0.28 9.50
C HIS A 139 -25.27 -0.58 8.77
N SER A 140 -25.63 0.23 7.77
CA SER A 140 -26.95 0.18 7.13
C SER A 140 -26.92 0.15 5.60
N VAL A 141 -25.73 0.13 4.98
CA VAL A 141 -25.56 0.22 3.52
C VAL A 141 -24.40 -0.63 3.02
N SER A 142 -24.46 -1.06 1.76
CA SER A 142 -23.35 -1.70 1.05
C SER A 142 -22.98 -0.93 -0.22
N ALA A 143 -21.68 -0.86 -0.51
CA ALA A 143 -21.13 -0.29 -1.73
C ALA A 143 -20.52 -1.40 -2.59
N GLU A 144 -20.94 -1.49 -3.85
CA GLU A 144 -20.36 -2.38 -4.87
C GLU A 144 -19.64 -1.54 -5.93
N VAL A 145 -18.40 -1.93 -6.24
CA VAL A 145 -17.52 -1.12 -7.08
C VAL A 145 -16.68 -1.92 -8.07
N ARG A 146 -16.23 -1.23 -9.12
CA ARG A 146 -15.28 -1.74 -10.10
C ARG A 146 -14.37 -0.63 -10.58
N GLY A 147 -13.08 -0.70 -10.25
CA GLY A 147 -12.08 0.29 -10.69
C GLY A 147 -12.41 1.70 -10.19
N THR A 148 -12.61 1.88 -8.88
CA THR A 148 -13.06 3.15 -8.31
C THR A 148 -12.19 3.63 -7.17
N GLN A 149 -12.18 4.95 -6.99
CA GLN A 149 -11.68 5.58 -5.78
C GLN A 149 -12.85 6.21 -5.03
N PHE A 150 -13.08 5.77 -3.80
CA PHE A 150 -14.21 6.22 -2.99
C PHE A 150 -13.87 6.20 -1.50
N GLU A 151 -14.59 7.01 -0.74
CA GLU A 151 -14.48 7.10 0.71
C GLU A 151 -15.77 6.66 1.38
N VAL A 152 -15.63 6.00 2.53
CA VAL A 152 -16.74 5.62 3.41
C VAL A 152 -16.46 6.12 4.82
N LEU A 153 -17.35 6.96 5.34
CA LEU A 153 -17.40 7.37 6.74
C LEU A 153 -18.60 6.67 7.39
N VAL A 154 -18.35 5.85 8.41
CA VAL A 154 -19.38 5.28 9.29
C VAL A 154 -19.32 6.02 10.62
N ARG A 155 -20.34 6.82 10.92
CA ARG A 155 -20.40 7.64 12.14
C ARG A 155 -20.86 6.81 13.32
N ALA A 156 -20.51 7.24 14.53
CA ALA A 156 -20.88 6.55 15.78
C ALA A 156 -22.41 6.41 15.98
N ASN A 157 -23.21 7.29 15.34
CA ASN A 157 -24.68 7.22 15.35
C ASN A 157 -25.27 6.26 14.30
N GLY A 158 -24.44 5.48 13.61
CA GLY A 158 -24.87 4.51 12.59
C GLY A 158 -25.16 5.09 11.20
N THR A 159 -25.04 6.41 11.02
CA THR A 159 -25.15 7.05 9.69
C THR A 159 -23.88 6.85 8.87
N ASN A 160 -24.03 6.84 7.54
CA ASN A 160 -22.95 6.56 6.61
C ASN A 160 -22.86 7.69 5.57
N LEU A 161 -21.65 8.13 5.25
CA LEU A 161 -21.39 9.04 4.13
C LEU A 161 -20.46 8.35 3.15
N ILE A 162 -20.85 8.35 1.88
CA ILE A 162 -20.07 7.76 0.79
C ILE A 162 -19.74 8.85 -0.22
N LYS A 163 -18.47 9.01 -0.58
CA LYS A 163 -17.98 9.97 -1.58
C LYS A 163 -17.27 9.21 -2.70
N VAL A 164 -17.52 9.57 -3.96
CA VAL A 164 -16.87 8.94 -5.12
C VAL A 164 -15.97 9.94 -5.81
N PHE A 165 -14.67 9.65 -5.87
CA PHE A 165 -13.67 10.51 -6.50
C PHE A 165 -13.36 10.07 -7.94
N ASP A 166 -13.39 8.77 -8.20
CA ASP A 166 -13.18 8.19 -9.52
C ASP A 166 -14.06 6.96 -9.75
N GLY A 167 -14.51 6.77 -10.99
CA GLY A 167 -15.42 5.69 -11.39
C GLY A 167 -16.86 5.84 -10.86
N SER A 168 -17.50 4.72 -10.52
CA SER A 168 -18.89 4.68 -10.07
C SER A 168 -19.15 3.64 -8.98
N VAL A 169 -19.93 4.01 -7.96
CA VAL A 169 -20.27 3.15 -6.82
C VAL A 169 -21.77 2.89 -6.79
N LYS A 170 -22.17 1.62 -6.77
CA LYS A 170 -23.57 1.25 -6.52
C LYS A 170 -23.78 1.13 -5.01
N VAL A 171 -24.62 1.99 -4.45
CA VAL A 171 -24.93 2.03 -3.02
C VAL A 171 -26.31 1.41 -2.80
N ALA A 172 -26.37 0.34 -2.00
CA ALA A 172 -27.59 -0.32 -1.61
C ALA A 172 -27.90 -0.07 -0.12
N GLY A 173 -29.04 0.55 0.14
CA GLY A 173 -29.69 0.64 1.44
C GLY A 173 -31.13 0.15 1.32
N THR A 174 -32.10 0.91 1.81
CA THR A 174 -33.55 0.71 1.54
C THR A 174 -33.92 0.91 0.08
N THR A 175 -33.13 1.71 -0.63
CA THR A 175 -33.16 1.88 -2.08
C THR A 175 -31.76 1.65 -2.63
N THR A 176 -31.63 1.46 -3.94
CA THR A 176 -30.33 1.35 -4.60
C THR A 176 -30.13 2.55 -5.51
N ILE A 177 -28.98 3.21 -5.40
CA ILE A 177 -28.57 4.31 -6.27
C ILE A 177 -27.16 4.05 -6.81
N THR A 178 -26.83 4.65 -7.94
CA THR A 178 -25.45 4.68 -8.46
C THR A 178 -24.90 6.08 -8.33
N LEU A 179 -23.77 6.21 -7.62
CA LEU A 179 -22.97 7.43 -7.54
C LEU A 179 -21.87 7.39 -8.60
N VAL A 180 -21.58 8.54 -9.19
CA VAL A 180 -20.44 8.74 -10.09
C VAL A 180 -19.43 9.70 -9.47
N ALA A 181 -18.24 9.79 -10.06
CA ALA A 181 -17.18 10.71 -9.65
C ALA A 181 -17.71 12.14 -9.39
N GLY A 182 -17.29 12.74 -8.28
CA GLY A 182 -17.72 14.06 -7.82
C GLY A 182 -19.00 14.07 -7.00
N GLN A 183 -19.65 12.92 -6.80
CA GLN A 183 -20.88 12.80 -6.01
C GLN A 183 -20.66 12.17 -4.64
N GLU A 184 -21.56 12.50 -3.72
CA GLU A 184 -21.71 11.86 -2.42
C GLU A 184 -23.17 11.55 -2.09
N VAL A 185 -23.36 10.62 -1.16
CA VAL A 185 -24.67 10.34 -0.53
C VAL A 185 -24.50 10.11 0.97
N ASP A 186 -25.46 10.61 1.74
CA ASP A 186 -25.64 10.22 3.14
C ASP A 186 -26.74 9.16 3.28
N ALA A 187 -26.53 8.22 4.18
CA ALA A 187 -27.48 7.18 4.55
C ALA A 187 -27.72 7.21 6.05
N ASP A 188 -28.99 7.23 6.47
CA ASP A 188 -29.31 7.18 7.88
C ASP A 188 -29.05 5.78 8.50
N ALA A 189 -29.23 5.66 9.81
CA ALA A 189 -29.02 4.40 10.53
C ALA A 189 -29.94 3.25 10.07
N ASN A 190 -31.04 3.56 9.39
CA ASN A 190 -31.98 2.57 8.83
C ASN A 190 -31.70 2.28 7.34
N GLY A 191 -30.67 2.88 6.76
CA GLY A 191 -30.28 2.68 5.37
C GLY A 191 -31.13 3.49 4.39
N ARG A 192 -31.84 4.53 4.84
CA ARG A 192 -32.52 5.47 3.93
C ARG A 192 -31.48 6.38 3.29
N LEU A 193 -31.39 6.30 1.96
CA LEU A 193 -30.46 7.11 1.18
C LEU A 193 -31.04 8.51 0.93
N SER A 194 -30.20 9.52 1.08
CA SER A 194 -30.46 10.87 0.56
C SER A 194 -30.34 10.92 -0.97
N ALA A 195 -30.74 12.03 -1.58
CA ALA A 195 -30.45 12.26 -2.99
C ALA A 195 -28.94 12.46 -3.20
N PRO A 196 -28.32 11.88 -4.25
CA PRO A 196 -26.96 12.21 -4.64
C PRO A 196 -26.74 13.71 -4.77
N ARG A 197 -25.65 14.21 -4.21
CA ARG A 197 -25.23 15.61 -4.29
C ARG A 197 -23.74 15.72 -4.61
N SER A 198 -23.26 16.92 -4.95
CA SER A 198 -21.82 17.14 -5.10
C SER A 198 -21.08 16.91 -3.79
N ILE A 199 -19.85 16.41 -3.87
CA ILE A 199 -18.99 16.24 -2.69
C ILE A 199 -18.87 17.56 -1.94
N GLN A 200 -19.17 17.53 -0.65
CA GLN A 200 -19.03 18.67 0.24
C GLN A 200 -17.69 18.62 0.96
N ALA A 201 -17.11 19.80 1.22
CA ALA A 201 -15.93 19.91 2.05
C ALA A 201 -16.26 19.44 3.47
N ASP A 202 -15.39 18.62 4.03
CA ASP A 202 -15.50 18.10 5.39
C ASP A 202 -14.16 18.35 6.10
N ALA A 203 -14.20 19.18 7.14
CA ALA A 203 -12.99 19.57 7.87
C ALA A 203 -12.35 18.39 8.65
N GLN A 204 -13.13 17.33 8.92
CA GLN A 204 -12.66 16.12 9.59
C GLN A 204 -12.18 15.06 8.59
N ASP A 205 -12.13 15.38 7.30
CA ASP A 205 -11.66 14.51 6.24
C ASP A 205 -10.16 14.68 6.03
N PRO A 206 -9.32 13.69 6.40
CA PRO A 206 -7.89 13.82 6.26
C PRO A 206 -7.41 13.56 4.82
N TYR A 207 -8.24 12.96 3.95
CA TYR A 207 -7.81 12.49 2.64
C TYR A 207 -7.66 13.58 1.58
N PRO A 208 -8.55 14.60 1.48
CA PRO A 208 -8.35 15.71 0.55
C PRO A 208 -7.04 16.46 0.79
N LEU A 209 -6.72 16.70 2.07
CA LEU A 209 -5.50 17.39 2.48
C LEU A 209 -4.26 16.57 2.16
N ALA A 210 -4.27 15.27 2.49
CA ALA A 210 -3.21 14.34 2.13
C ALA A 210 -3.01 14.27 0.61
N ALA A 211 -4.09 14.17 -0.17
CA ALA A 211 -4.03 14.11 -1.63
C ALA A 211 -3.50 15.40 -2.25
N GLN A 212 -3.87 16.58 -1.70
CA GLN A 212 -3.28 17.86 -2.11
C GLN A 212 -1.75 17.85 -1.89
N CYS A 213 -1.32 17.39 -0.73
CA CYS A 213 0.10 17.32 -0.39
C CYS A 213 0.88 16.34 -1.27
N ALA A 214 0.32 15.15 -1.52
CA ALA A 214 0.90 14.18 -2.43
C ALA A 214 1.06 14.76 -3.86
N ARG A 215 0.03 15.43 -4.40
CA ARG A 215 0.08 16.08 -5.72
C ARG A 215 1.12 17.20 -5.80
N THR A 216 1.36 17.88 -4.68
CA THR A 216 2.33 18.99 -4.63
C THR A 216 3.75 18.48 -4.83
N VAL A 217 4.07 17.30 -4.30
CA VAL A 217 5.41 16.71 -4.42
C VAL A 217 5.57 15.73 -5.58
N SER A 218 4.48 15.29 -6.22
CA SER A 218 4.53 14.27 -7.28
C SER A 218 5.01 14.80 -8.64
N SER A 219 4.94 16.11 -8.87
CA SER A 219 5.43 16.71 -10.10
C SER A 219 6.96 16.75 -10.11
N GLY A 220 7.59 16.15 -11.13
CA GLY A 220 9.05 16.11 -11.27
C GLY A 220 9.76 15.13 -10.33
N THR A 221 9.03 14.24 -9.66
CA THR A 221 9.59 13.19 -8.79
C THR A 221 9.28 11.79 -9.33
N THR A 222 9.96 10.79 -8.77
CA THR A 222 9.82 9.39 -9.18
C THR A 222 8.60 8.76 -8.53
N ALA A 223 7.71 8.21 -9.35
CA ALA A 223 6.54 7.49 -8.88
C ALA A 223 6.93 6.35 -7.92
N GLY A 224 6.23 6.26 -6.78
CA GLY A 224 6.51 5.31 -5.71
C GLY A 224 7.43 5.84 -4.60
N THR A 225 8.09 6.97 -4.81
CA THR A 225 8.84 7.66 -3.74
C THR A 225 7.96 8.57 -2.89
N THR A 226 6.72 8.84 -3.33
CA THR A 226 5.80 9.69 -2.55
C THR A 226 5.39 9.00 -1.26
N GLN A 227 5.67 9.64 -0.12
CA GLN A 227 5.17 9.24 1.19
C GLN A 227 4.39 10.40 1.78
N THR A 228 3.15 10.14 2.16
CA THR A 228 2.26 11.12 2.76
C THR A 228 1.89 10.68 4.16
N SER A 229 2.20 11.52 5.15
CA SER A 229 1.81 11.33 6.54
C SER A 229 0.71 12.32 6.90
N MET A 230 -0.36 11.81 7.51
CA MET A 230 -1.45 12.63 8.04
C MET A 230 -1.17 12.85 9.53
N GLY A 231 -0.94 14.10 9.91
CA GLY A 231 -0.74 14.48 11.29
C GLY A 231 -2.06 14.70 12.02
N ASP A 232 -2.04 14.45 13.32
CA ASP A 232 -3.15 14.80 14.20
C ASP A 232 -3.28 16.33 14.36
N THR A 233 -4.38 16.75 14.97
CA THR A 233 -4.67 18.15 15.26
C THR A 233 -3.62 18.75 16.21
N ILE A 234 -2.95 19.83 15.78
CA ILE A 234 -2.00 20.59 16.60
C ILE A 234 -2.49 22.03 16.82
N SER A 235 -2.37 22.54 18.04
CA SER A 235 -2.72 23.90 18.46
C SER A 235 -1.48 24.78 18.64
N THR A 236 -1.66 26.10 18.73
CA THR A 236 -0.57 27.08 18.92
C THR A 236 0.48 26.62 19.95
N GLY A 237 1.74 26.62 19.53
CA GLY A 237 2.88 26.21 20.35
C GLY A 237 3.21 24.71 20.30
N GLN A 238 2.33 23.87 19.75
CA GLN A 238 2.59 22.44 19.56
C GLN A 238 3.36 22.17 18.25
N SER A 239 4.08 21.05 18.25
CA SER A 239 4.78 20.55 17.07
C SER A 239 4.58 19.05 16.90
N SER A 240 4.79 18.59 15.67
CA SER A 240 4.76 17.17 15.32
C SER A 240 5.88 16.86 14.32
N GLU A 241 6.39 15.63 14.36
CA GLU A 241 7.51 15.18 13.55
C GLU A 241 7.07 14.10 12.56
N VAL A 242 7.60 14.16 11.34
CA VAL A 242 7.40 13.16 10.29
C VAL A 242 8.76 12.83 9.67
N ASP A 243 9.14 11.56 9.71
CA ASP A 243 10.41 11.08 9.14
C ASP A 243 10.21 10.55 7.70
N TYR A 244 11.25 10.70 6.89
CA TYR A 244 11.37 10.16 5.53
C TYR A 244 12.80 9.68 5.27
N ASP A 245 12.96 8.39 5.02
CA ASP A 245 14.24 7.78 4.66
C ASP A 245 14.47 7.89 3.14
N SER A 246 15.55 8.58 2.75
CA SER A 246 15.85 8.95 1.36
C SER A 246 17.16 8.34 0.88
N PRO A 247 17.23 7.82 -0.36
CA PRO A 247 18.49 7.41 -0.99
C PRO A 247 19.37 8.60 -1.42
N GLY A 248 18.96 9.84 -1.11
CA GLY A 248 19.68 11.07 -1.42
C GLY A 248 19.24 11.72 -2.73
N GLY A 249 19.90 12.83 -3.09
CA GLY A 249 19.53 13.63 -4.26
C GLY A 249 18.46 14.67 -3.94
N LEU A 250 17.62 14.98 -4.93
CA LEU A 250 16.61 16.01 -4.82
C LEU A 250 15.36 15.45 -4.11
N LEU A 251 15.06 16.01 -2.95
CA LEU A 251 13.88 15.73 -2.14
C LEU A 251 12.90 16.89 -2.25
N SER A 252 11.68 16.62 -2.70
CA SER A 252 10.55 17.54 -2.64
C SER A 252 9.75 17.29 -1.37
N VAL A 253 9.34 18.36 -0.70
CA VAL A 253 8.50 18.29 0.50
C VAL A 253 7.36 19.29 0.44
N ALA A 254 6.20 18.92 0.97
CA ALA A 254 5.06 19.80 1.14
C ALA A 254 4.41 19.61 2.51
N LEU A 255 3.98 20.70 3.11
CA LEU A 255 3.10 20.77 4.27
C LEU A 255 1.78 21.42 3.83
N CYS A 256 0.68 20.73 4.11
CA CYS A 256 -0.68 21.17 3.82
C CYS A 256 -1.48 21.23 5.11
N TYR A 257 -2.23 22.30 5.29
CA TYR A 257 -3.13 22.52 6.41
C TYR A 257 -4.31 23.38 5.96
N PRO A 258 -5.49 23.30 6.62
CA PRO A 258 -6.71 23.94 6.16
C PRO A 258 -6.65 25.48 6.12
N GLY A 259 -6.20 26.11 7.21
CA GLY A 259 -6.67 27.47 7.52
C GLY A 259 -5.73 28.32 8.37
N SER A 260 -5.05 27.72 9.32
CA SER A 260 -4.30 28.41 10.37
C SER A 260 -2.79 28.39 10.10
N PHE A 261 -2.00 29.30 10.67
CA PHE A 261 -0.59 29.40 10.29
C PHE A 261 0.26 28.30 10.92
N MET A 262 0.83 27.44 10.08
CA MET A 262 1.83 26.43 10.45
C MET A 262 3.12 26.64 9.65
N THR A 263 4.24 26.25 10.25
CA THR A 263 5.57 26.28 9.61
C THR A 263 6.14 24.88 9.47
N LEU A 264 7.05 24.73 8.51
CA LEU A 264 7.76 23.48 8.23
C LEU A 264 9.25 23.72 8.38
N THR A 265 9.91 22.88 9.18
CA THR A 265 11.37 22.78 9.23
C THR A 265 11.79 21.39 8.84
N ILE A 266 12.68 21.25 7.87
CA ILE A 266 13.30 19.97 7.53
C ILE A 266 14.68 19.90 8.16
N VAL A 267 14.94 18.88 8.98
CA VAL A 267 16.28 18.53 9.43
C VAL A 267 16.82 17.47 8.48
N ASP A 268 17.93 17.77 7.81
CA ASP A 268 18.60 16.83 6.90
C ASP A 268 19.49 15.83 7.67
N PRO A 269 20.02 14.78 7.00
CA PRO A 269 20.85 13.78 7.67
C PRO A 269 22.15 14.32 8.30
N ASN A 270 22.60 15.51 7.91
CA ASN A 270 23.75 16.19 8.50
C ASN A 270 23.37 17.04 9.73
N GLY A 271 22.09 17.06 10.11
CA GLY A 271 21.56 17.88 11.19
C GLY A 271 21.29 19.34 10.80
N SER A 272 21.38 19.70 9.52
CA SER A 272 21.10 21.08 9.08
C SER A 272 19.60 21.30 8.97
N ALA A 273 19.12 22.41 9.54
CA ALA A 273 17.71 22.78 9.54
C ALA A 273 17.38 23.73 8.37
N HIS A 274 16.37 23.37 7.59
CA HIS A 274 15.85 24.12 6.45
C HIS A 274 14.41 24.55 6.77
N THR A 275 14.22 25.79 7.25
CA THR A 275 12.92 26.29 7.70
C THR A 275 12.22 27.13 6.62
N SER A 276 10.96 26.81 6.34
CA SER A 276 10.05 27.67 5.59
C SER A 276 9.00 28.27 6.52
N ARG A 277 8.93 29.60 6.54
CA ARG A 277 7.88 30.38 7.20
C ARG A 277 6.92 31.04 6.20
N GLN A 278 6.86 30.53 4.98
CA GLN A 278 5.95 31.05 3.98
C GLN A 278 4.50 30.91 4.48
N SER A 279 3.70 31.95 4.27
CA SER A 279 2.26 31.92 4.54
C SER A 279 1.47 31.29 3.39
N SER A 280 2.13 30.94 2.28
CA SER A 280 1.52 30.26 1.14
C SER A 280 1.14 28.83 1.48
N ARG A 281 0.03 28.36 0.90
CA ARG A 281 -0.51 27.01 1.10
C ARG A 281 -0.63 26.30 -0.24
N PRO A 282 -0.04 25.11 -0.41
CA PRO A 282 0.82 24.41 0.56
C PRO A 282 2.16 25.13 0.80
N VAL A 283 2.76 24.90 1.96
CA VAL A 283 4.18 25.25 2.18
C VAL A 283 4.99 24.17 1.47
N GLN A 284 5.83 24.54 0.51
CA GLN A 284 6.57 23.57 -0.30
C GLN A 284 8.04 23.95 -0.43
N GLY A 285 8.90 22.96 -0.62
CA GLY A 285 10.32 23.19 -0.80
C GLY A 285 11.00 22.01 -1.47
N THR A 286 12.23 22.26 -1.90
CA THR A 286 13.09 21.25 -2.50
C THR A 286 14.47 21.35 -1.86
N ILE A 287 15.00 20.21 -1.42
CA ILE A 287 16.29 20.10 -0.76
C ILE A 287 17.12 19.09 -1.54
N ASN A 288 18.34 19.44 -1.91
CA ASN A 288 19.29 18.47 -2.44
C ASN A 288 20.22 18.05 -1.30
N GLY A 289 20.24 16.78 -0.94
CA GLY A 289 20.99 16.31 0.21
C GLY A 289 21.46 14.87 0.12
N PRO A 290 22.24 14.41 1.13
CA PRO A 290 22.80 13.06 1.15
C PRO A 290 21.73 11.98 1.40
N PRO A 291 22.04 10.70 1.15
CA PRO A 291 21.23 9.59 1.63
C PRO A 291 21.13 9.61 3.16
N GLY A 292 19.95 9.33 3.71
CA GLY A 292 19.70 9.32 5.14
C GLY A 292 18.26 9.67 5.51
N ARG A 293 18.03 9.79 6.82
CA ARG A 293 16.74 10.18 7.38
C ARG A 293 16.56 11.70 7.37
N TYR A 294 15.48 12.15 6.75
CA TYR A 294 15.02 13.53 6.79
C TYR A 294 13.85 13.63 7.76
N ARG A 295 13.82 14.68 8.57
CA ARG A 295 12.75 14.92 9.55
C ARG A 295 12.04 16.22 9.28
N ALA A 296 10.74 16.15 8.98
CA ALA A 296 9.87 17.30 8.97
C ALA A 296 9.35 17.58 10.37
N ILE A 297 9.60 18.79 10.86
CA ILE A 297 9.03 19.34 12.08
C ILE A 297 7.97 20.35 11.65
N VAL A 298 6.71 20.02 11.92
CA VAL A 298 5.56 20.90 11.71
C VAL A 298 5.28 21.63 13.01
N LYS A 299 5.19 22.96 12.98
CA LYS A 299 4.91 23.77 14.15
C LYS A 299 3.69 24.66 13.93
N ALA A 300 2.74 24.59 14.85
CA ALA A 300 1.58 25.48 14.90
C ALA A 300 1.96 26.83 15.49
N GLU A 301 2.00 27.87 14.65
CA GLU A 301 2.36 29.23 15.08
C GLU A 301 1.13 30.06 15.46
N ASP A 302 0.05 29.96 14.69
CA ASP A 302 -1.24 30.61 14.99
C ASP A 302 -2.39 29.69 14.57
N VAL A 303 -2.76 28.77 15.46
CA VAL A 303 -3.78 27.72 15.24
C VAL A 303 -4.71 27.64 16.45
N ALA A 304 -5.74 28.48 16.45
CA ALA A 304 -6.73 28.52 17.51
C ALA A 304 -7.67 27.30 17.47
N GLY A 305 -7.71 26.51 18.54
CA GLY A 305 -8.57 25.32 18.63
C GLY A 305 -8.02 24.07 17.93
N GLY A 306 -6.84 24.18 17.32
CA GLY A 306 -6.12 23.09 16.67
C GLY A 306 -6.59 22.80 15.23
N GLU A 307 -5.64 22.46 14.36
CA GLU A 307 -5.94 22.00 13.00
C GLU A 307 -5.13 20.75 12.63
N PRO A 308 -5.69 19.83 11.83
CA PRO A 308 -4.93 18.73 11.26
C PRO A 308 -3.96 19.23 10.18
N PHE A 309 -2.97 18.41 9.86
CA PHE A 309 -2.04 18.71 8.78
C PHE A 309 -1.67 17.44 7.99
N ALA A 310 -1.08 17.61 6.81
CA ALA A 310 -0.43 16.54 6.08
C ALA A 310 0.97 16.98 5.66
N VAL A 311 1.92 16.05 5.71
CA VAL A 311 3.25 16.22 5.14
C VAL A 311 3.42 15.20 4.03
N SER A 312 3.95 15.62 2.89
CA SER A 312 4.38 14.71 1.84
C SER A 312 5.82 14.93 1.46
N PHE A 313 6.52 13.83 1.25
CA PHE A 313 7.87 13.78 0.70
C PHE A 313 7.84 12.99 -0.60
N ALA A 314 8.72 13.33 -1.54
CA ALA A 314 9.01 12.52 -2.73
C ALA A 314 10.42 12.84 -3.23
N THR A 315 11.09 11.88 -3.86
CA THR A 315 12.43 12.09 -4.42
C THR A 315 12.42 11.97 -5.94
N ASN A 316 13.36 12.62 -6.61
CA ASN A 316 13.56 12.44 -8.06
C ASN A 316 14.55 11.31 -8.38
N THR A 317 14.76 10.38 -7.46
CA THR A 317 15.75 9.31 -7.59
C THR A 317 15.52 8.56 -8.90
N PRO A 318 16.49 8.55 -9.84
CA PRO A 318 16.25 8.03 -11.17
C PRO A 318 15.96 6.53 -11.15
N CYS A 319 15.08 6.10 -12.05
CA CYS A 319 14.78 4.70 -12.30
C CYS A 319 15.91 4.06 -13.12
N VAL A 320 17.06 3.90 -12.48
CA VAL A 320 18.25 3.27 -13.05
C VAL A 320 18.80 2.23 -12.09
N GLU A 321 19.59 1.32 -12.62
CA GLU A 321 20.34 0.35 -11.81
C GLU A 321 21.29 1.09 -10.87
N GLY A 322 21.29 0.71 -9.61
CA GLY A 322 22.12 1.33 -8.59
C GLY A 322 21.58 1.05 -7.20
N ASN A 323 22.41 0.38 -6.39
CA ASN A 323 22.11 0.16 -4.99
C ASN A 323 22.72 1.28 -4.15
N VAL A 324 21.97 1.77 -3.17
CA VAL A 324 22.46 2.67 -2.13
C VAL A 324 22.42 1.89 -0.83
N ASP A 325 23.52 1.89 -0.09
CA ASP A 325 23.57 1.38 1.29
C ASP A 325 24.49 2.32 2.08
N SER A 326 23.89 3.21 2.86
CA SER A 326 24.62 4.17 3.72
C SER A 326 24.82 3.66 5.14
N GLY A 327 24.47 2.40 5.44
CA GLY A 327 24.39 1.87 6.80
C GLY A 327 23.07 2.21 7.50
N GLY A 328 22.43 3.36 7.18
CA GLY A 328 21.13 3.76 7.71
C GLY A 328 19.98 3.66 6.71
N VAL A 329 20.21 4.00 5.44
CA VAL A 329 19.21 3.87 4.36
C VAL A 329 19.70 2.91 3.31
N VAL A 330 18.78 2.08 2.82
CA VAL A 330 19.02 1.07 1.80
C VAL A 330 18.08 1.31 0.61
N ARG A 331 18.63 1.21 -0.59
CA ARG A 331 17.90 1.14 -1.86
C ARG A 331 18.48 0.03 -2.70
N GLN A 332 17.63 -0.90 -3.11
CA GLN A 332 17.99 -2.01 -3.97
C GLN A 332 17.19 -1.93 -5.27
N THR A 333 17.85 -2.27 -6.37
CA THR A 333 17.23 -2.33 -7.70
C THR A 333 17.40 -3.68 -8.33
N VAL A 334 16.35 -4.12 -9.04
CA VAL A 334 16.36 -5.31 -9.88
C VAL A 334 15.74 -4.93 -11.23
N SER A 335 16.57 -4.85 -12.28
CA SER A 335 16.15 -4.57 -13.65
C SER A 335 16.00 -5.85 -14.48
N ASN A 336 15.21 -5.79 -15.55
CA ASN A 336 15.13 -6.88 -16.53
C ASN A 336 16.49 -7.21 -17.16
N LYS A 337 17.36 -6.21 -17.30
CA LYS A 337 18.74 -6.41 -17.75
C LYS A 337 19.55 -7.22 -16.75
N GLN A 338 19.52 -6.88 -15.46
CA GLN A 338 20.23 -7.62 -14.41
C GLN A 338 19.74 -9.06 -14.32
N ILE A 339 18.43 -9.27 -14.44
CA ILE A 339 17.84 -10.61 -14.49
C ILE A 339 18.36 -11.39 -15.71
N ALA A 340 18.33 -10.81 -16.91
CA ALA A 340 18.80 -11.46 -18.13
C ALA A 340 20.29 -11.81 -18.05
N ASP A 341 21.13 -10.89 -17.55
CA ASP A 341 22.56 -11.10 -17.36
C ASP A 341 22.81 -12.25 -16.34
N ALA A 342 22.07 -12.30 -15.23
CA ALA A 342 22.17 -13.36 -14.24
C ALA A 342 21.73 -14.74 -14.78
N LEU A 343 20.63 -14.79 -15.55
CA LEU A 343 20.18 -16.02 -16.21
C LEU A 343 21.24 -16.53 -17.20
N SER A 344 21.77 -15.63 -18.05
CA SER A 344 22.83 -15.97 -19.00
C SER A 344 24.09 -16.52 -18.31
N GLN A 345 24.51 -15.92 -17.19
CA GLN A 345 25.70 -16.37 -16.45
C GLN A 345 25.49 -17.71 -15.76
N SER A 346 24.27 -18.00 -15.30
CA SER A 346 23.92 -19.28 -14.69
C SER A 346 23.82 -20.43 -15.70
N GLY A 347 23.81 -20.14 -17.00
CA GLY A 347 23.56 -21.12 -18.05
C GLY A 347 22.11 -21.62 -18.07
N ALA A 348 21.19 -20.94 -17.39
CA ALA A 348 19.79 -21.29 -17.35
C ALA A 348 19.14 -21.03 -18.72
N THR A 349 18.89 -22.11 -19.48
CA THR A 349 18.19 -22.06 -20.76
C THR A 349 16.72 -22.41 -20.60
N GLY A 350 15.84 -21.79 -21.41
CA GLY A 350 14.41 -22.09 -21.38
C GLY A 350 13.67 -21.51 -20.18
N ILE A 351 14.24 -20.46 -19.56
CA ILE A 351 13.64 -19.69 -18.46
C ILE A 351 13.49 -18.24 -18.91
N SER A 352 12.32 -17.65 -18.70
CA SER A 352 12.09 -16.21 -18.72
C SER A 352 11.81 -15.73 -17.30
N LEU A 353 12.40 -14.60 -16.92
CA LEU A 353 12.09 -13.90 -15.68
C LEU A 353 12.14 -12.40 -15.97
N GLU A 354 11.09 -11.66 -15.61
CA GLU A 354 11.00 -10.23 -15.89
C GLU A 354 10.14 -9.49 -14.86
N VAL A 355 10.50 -8.26 -14.57
CA VAL A 355 9.66 -7.28 -13.89
C VAL A 355 8.62 -6.75 -14.87
N LEU A 356 7.35 -6.82 -14.47
CA LEU A 356 6.19 -6.43 -15.27
C LEU A 356 5.62 -5.08 -14.86
N GLY A 357 5.47 -4.20 -15.84
CA GLY A 357 4.74 -2.92 -15.69
C GLY A 357 5.32 -1.98 -14.62
N THR A 358 4.73 -0.80 -14.52
CA THR A 358 5.09 0.18 -13.49
C THR A 358 3.99 0.27 -12.44
N SER A 359 4.36 0.33 -11.17
CA SER A 359 3.43 0.48 -10.05
C SER A 359 4.09 1.32 -8.95
N PRO A 360 3.41 2.35 -8.41
CA PRO A 360 3.96 3.19 -7.34
C PRO A 360 3.92 2.51 -5.96
N SER A 361 3.35 1.31 -5.84
CA SER A 361 3.14 0.65 -4.53
C SER A 361 3.51 -0.83 -4.51
N SER A 362 3.90 -1.38 -5.65
CA SER A 362 4.32 -2.77 -5.75
C SER A 362 5.26 -2.97 -6.94
N ALA A 363 5.84 -4.16 -7.05
CA ALA A 363 6.56 -4.60 -8.23
C ALA A 363 6.16 -6.04 -8.54
N ARG A 364 5.84 -6.32 -9.81
CA ARG A 364 5.44 -7.66 -10.25
C ARG A 364 6.58 -8.34 -10.96
N ILE A 365 6.87 -9.57 -10.60
CA ILE A 365 7.83 -10.42 -11.31
C ILE A 365 7.09 -11.59 -11.94
N TYR A 366 7.27 -11.77 -13.24
CA TYR A 366 6.79 -12.90 -14.00
C TYR A 366 7.93 -13.86 -14.31
N TYR A 367 7.62 -15.14 -14.23
CA TYR A 367 8.51 -16.23 -14.60
C TYR A 367 7.80 -17.16 -15.57
N SER A 368 8.54 -17.72 -16.52
CA SER A 368 8.11 -18.89 -17.28
C SER A 368 9.27 -19.82 -17.58
N SER A 369 8.98 -21.12 -17.67
CA SER A 369 9.95 -22.12 -18.13
C SER A 369 9.28 -23.36 -18.72
N ASP A 370 10.06 -24.18 -19.41
CA ASP A 370 9.68 -25.54 -19.77
C ASP A 370 10.57 -26.54 -19.02
N LEU A 371 10.01 -27.16 -17.97
CA LEU A 371 10.71 -28.15 -17.15
C LEU A 371 10.32 -29.56 -17.60
N GLY A 372 11.14 -30.15 -18.48
CA GLY A 372 10.96 -31.53 -18.94
C GLY A 372 9.69 -31.76 -19.76
N GLY A 373 9.34 -30.83 -20.66
CA GLY A 373 8.13 -30.87 -21.48
C GLY A 373 6.88 -30.36 -20.75
N THR A 374 7.07 -29.67 -19.63
CA THR A 374 5.99 -29.12 -18.80
C THR A 374 6.21 -27.62 -18.68
N ALA A 375 5.43 -26.86 -19.46
CA ALA A 375 5.41 -25.41 -19.36
C ALA A 375 4.88 -24.97 -17.99
N ILE A 376 5.64 -24.16 -17.27
CA ILE A 376 5.27 -23.59 -15.97
C ILE A 376 5.48 -22.09 -16.04
N SER A 377 4.55 -21.31 -15.49
CA SER A 377 4.74 -19.87 -15.32
C SER A 377 4.12 -19.37 -14.03
N TRP A 378 4.67 -18.32 -13.44
CA TRP A 378 4.08 -17.70 -12.25
C TRP A 378 4.28 -16.19 -12.25
N THR A 379 3.42 -15.50 -11.50
CA THR A 379 3.54 -14.07 -11.24
C THR A 379 3.53 -13.86 -9.73
N ILE A 380 4.51 -13.11 -9.23
CA ILE A 380 4.60 -12.70 -7.83
C ILE A 380 4.51 -11.18 -7.76
N ASP A 381 3.70 -10.67 -6.84
CA ASP A 381 3.63 -9.24 -6.50
C ASP A 381 4.41 -9.01 -5.19
N PHE A 382 5.36 -8.08 -5.25
CA PHE A 382 6.17 -7.63 -4.14
C PHE A 382 5.68 -6.26 -3.69
N TYR A 383 5.56 -6.05 -2.38
CA TYR A 383 5.07 -4.80 -1.81
C TYR A 383 5.75 -4.53 -0.46
N ALA A 384 5.65 -3.30 0.04
CA ALA A 384 6.12 -2.98 1.38
C ALA A 384 5.12 -3.51 2.42
N ALA A 385 5.48 -4.60 3.08
CA ALA A 385 4.80 -5.14 4.25
C ALA A 385 5.59 -4.76 5.51
N THR A 386 5.93 -3.47 5.63
CA THR A 386 6.82 -2.91 6.64
C THR A 386 6.58 -3.58 7.99
N PRO A 387 7.61 -4.12 8.68
CA PRO A 387 9.03 -3.99 8.35
C PRO A 387 9.54 -4.95 7.27
N ASN A 388 8.73 -5.87 6.76
CA ASN A 388 9.18 -6.94 5.88
C ASN A 388 8.92 -6.64 4.40
N LEU A 389 9.57 -7.42 3.54
CA LEU A 389 9.20 -7.49 2.14
C LEU A 389 7.96 -8.38 1.99
N GLY A 390 6.85 -7.80 1.57
CA GLY A 390 5.62 -8.52 1.25
C GLY A 390 5.78 -9.27 -0.07
N VAL A 391 5.33 -10.53 -0.11
CA VAL A 391 5.41 -11.40 -1.29
C VAL A 391 4.11 -12.17 -1.43
N ILE A 392 3.43 -12.02 -2.56
CA ILE A 392 2.20 -12.77 -2.87
C ILE A 392 2.30 -13.38 -4.25
N LEU A 393 2.11 -14.70 -4.34
CA LEU A 393 1.91 -15.40 -5.61
C LEU A 393 0.51 -15.07 -6.14
N THR A 394 0.44 -14.28 -7.21
CA THR A 394 -0.83 -13.82 -7.81
C THR A 394 -1.30 -14.76 -8.92
N GLN A 395 -0.39 -15.42 -9.62
CA GLN A 395 -0.70 -16.38 -10.70
C GLN A 395 0.29 -17.54 -10.73
N LEU A 396 -0.17 -18.74 -11.07
CA LEU A 396 0.67 -19.92 -11.32
C LEU A 396 -0.01 -20.79 -12.37
N THR A 397 0.66 -21.06 -13.47
CA THR A 397 0.16 -21.87 -14.56
C THR A 397 1.07 -23.08 -14.76
N VAL A 398 0.49 -24.27 -14.95
CA VAL A 398 1.18 -25.52 -15.28
C VAL A 398 0.48 -26.13 -16.50
N ARG A 399 1.23 -26.34 -17.58
CA ARG A 399 0.72 -26.78 -18.90
C ARG A 399 -0.44 -25.93 -19.42
N GLY A 400 -0.38 -24.61 -19.22
CA GLY A 400 -1.44 -23.69 -19.61
C GLY A 400 -2.66 -23.68 -18.67
N VAL A 401 -2.67 -24.49 -17.60
CA VAL A 401 -3.75 -24.53 -16.60
C VAL A 401 -3.35 -23.75 -15.36
N ASN A 402 -4.20 -22.84 -14.90
CA ASN A 402 -3.92 -22.03 -13.72
C ASN A 402 -4.21 -22.81 -12.41
N VAL A 403 -3.23 -22.89 -11.51
CA VAL A 403 -3.14 -23.79 -10.33
C VAL A 403 -3.21 -23.02 -9.00
N THR A 404 -3.39 -21.70 -9.01
CA THR A 404 -3.39 -20.82 -7.80
C THR A 404 -4.31 -21.24 -6.65
N THR A 405 -5.26 -22.16 -6.88
CA THR A 405 -6.18 -22.72 -5.88
C THR A 405 -5.60 -23.59 -4.76
N GLN A 406 -4.29 -23.80 -4.66
CA GLN A 406 -3.74 -24.69 -3.61
C GLN A 406 -2.48 -24.15 -2.91
N ILE A 407 -1.85 -23.10 -3.44
CA ILE A 407 -0.46 -22.75 -3.08
C ILE A 407 -0.35 -21.47 -2.25
N VAL A 408 -1.28 -20.52 -2.40
CA VAL A 408 -1.28 -19.26 -1.60
C VAL A 408 -1.46 -19.54 -0.11
N SER A 409 -2.15 -20.62 0.27
CA SER A 409 -2.32 -21.01 1.68
C SER A 409 -1.08 -21.68 2.30
N ARG A 410 -0.06 -22.04 1.51
CA ARG A 410 1.09 -22.85 1.99
C ARG A 410 2.46 -22.19 1.85
N LEU A 411 2.63 -21.18 1.00
CA LEU A 411 3.91 -20.43 0.95
C LEU A 411 4.25 -19.74 2.29
N PRO A 412 3.30 -19.05 2.97
CA PRO A 412 3.57 -18.47 4.30
C PRO A 412 3.77 -19.52 5.39
N GLN A 413 3.24 -20.74 5.20
CA GLN A 413 3.36 -21.84 6.18
C GLN A 413 4.72 -22.53 6.12
N ALA A 414 5.42 -22.48 4.99
CA ALA A 414 6.77 -23.05 4.85
C ALA A 414 7.85 -22.15 5.49
N THR A 415 7.65 -20.84 5.54
CA THR A 415 8.58 -19.86 6.15
C THR A 415 8.14 -19.39 7.54
N GLY A 416 6.87 -19.58 7.91
CA GLY A 416 6.34 -19.19 9.21
C GLY A 416 6.25 -17.67 9.44
N GLN A 417 6.46 -16.84 8.41
CA GLN A 417 6.46 -15.38 8.52
C GLN A 417 5.63 -14.71 7.41
N PRO A 418 4.87 -13.64 7.74
CA PRO A 418 4.22 -12.80 6.75
C PRO A 418 5.29 -11.93 6.06
N GLY A 419 5.79 -12.43 4.93
CA GLY A 419 6.84 -11.78 4.14
C GLY A 419 8.21 -12.43 4.27
N VAL A 420 9.16 -11.91 3.50
CA VAL A 420 10.58 -12.30 3.56
C VAL A 420 11.27 -11.27 4.44
N SER A 421 11.74 -11.69 5.61
CA SER A 421 12.65 -10.88 6.42
C SER A 421 13.94 -10.66 5.63
N ILE A 422 14.30 -9.39 5.46
CA ILE A 422 15.55 -8.96 4.82
C ILE A 422 16.38 -8.19 5.85
N ASP A 423 17.62 -7.84 5.52
CA ASP A 423 18.58 -7.21 6.44
C ASP A 423 18.29 -5.73 6.78
N PHE A 424 17.08 -5.25 6.48
CA PHE A 424 16.59 -3.89 6.74
C PHE A 424 15.05 -3.83 6.77
N VAL A 425 14.49 -2.77 7.38
CA VAL A 425 13.06 -2.45 7.41
C VAL A 425 12.64 -1.93 6.04
N VAL A 426 11.70 -2.59 5.38
CA VAL A 426 11.17 -2.14 4.08
C VAL A 426 10.22 -0.97 4.26
N ASP A 427 10.54 0.17 3.67
CA ASP A 427 9.69 1.37 3.68
C ASP A 427 8.79 1.43 2.45
N ARG A 428 9.32 1.04 1.28
CA ARG A 428 8.58 1.10 0.02
C ARG A 428 9.09 0.06 -0.98
N VAL A 429 8.16 -0.40 -1.81
CA VAL A 429 8.42 -1.22 -2.98
C VAL A 429 7.62 -0.64 -4.13
N TYR A 430 8.28 -0.44 -5.27
CA TYR A 430 7.65 0.10 -6.46
C TYR A 430 8.35 -0.42 -7.71
N SER A 431 7.69 -0.36 -8.86
CA SER A 431 8.32 -0.58 -10.16
C SER A 431 8.19 0.64 -11.05
N CYS A 432 9.26 0.95 -11.76
CA CYS A 432 9.31 2.11 -12.65
C CYS A 432 10.12 1.82 -13.92
N SER A 433 9.93 2.68 -14.93
CA SER A 433 10.57 2.53 -16.23
C SER A 433 11.85 3.36 -16.30
N GLY A 434 12.92 2.72 -16.75
CA GLY A 434 14.23 3.32 -16.95
C GLY A 434 14.83 3.00 -18.33
N PRO A 435 16.02 3.55 -18.64
CA PRO A 435 16.73 3.25 -19.88
C PRO A 435 17.01 1.75 -20.10
N GLY A 436 17.15 0.98 -19.02
CA GLY A 436 17.40 -0.47 -19.03
C GLY A 436 16.12 -1.35 -19.00
N GLY A 437 14.95 -0.75 -19.18
CA GLY A 437 13.65 -1.44 -19.08
C GLY A 437 12.94 -1.16 -17.76
N ILE A 438 12.03 -2.07 -17.38
CA ILE A 438 11.32 -1.98 -16.11
C ILE A 438 12.25 -2.42 -14.97
N ILE A 439 12.20 -1.69 -13.87
CA ILE A 439 13.01 -1.89 -12.68
C ILE A 439 12.08 -2.03 -11.49
N MET A 440 12.31 -3.06 -10.68
CA MET A 440 11.78 -3.16 -9.33
C MET A 440 12.73 -2.44 -8.37
N VAL A 441 12.17 -1.66 -7.46
CA VAL A 441 12.91 -0.94 -6.43
C VAL A 441 12.38 -1.32 -5.06
N ILE A 442 13.29 -1.61 -4.12
CA ILE A 442 13.01 -1.78 -2.70
C ILE A 442 13.82 -0.73 -1.95
N GLU A 443 13.16 0.14 -1.19
CA GLU A 443 13.84 1.09 -0.30
C GLU A 443 13.44 0.84 1.15
N GLY A 444 14.35 1.15 2.07
CA GLY A 444 14.17 0.89 3.47
C GLY A 444 15.26 1.49 4.35
N HIS A 445 15.24 1.16 5.64
CA HIS A 445 16.20 1.65 6.62
C HIS A 445 16.63 0.57 7.63
N ARG A 446 17.75 0.79 8.32
CA ARG A 446 18.25 -0.09 9.38
C ARG A 446 18.09 0.49 10.78
#